data_AF-A0A1B9XWC0-F1
#
_entry.id   AF-A0A1B9XWC0-F1
#
_cell.length_a   1.000
_cell.length_b   1.000
_cell.length_c   1.000
_cell.angle_alpha   90.00
_cell.angle_beta   90.00
_cell.angle_gamma   90.00
#
_symmetry.space_group_name_H-M   'P 1'
#
loop_
_entity.id
_entity.type
_entity.pdbx_description
1 polymer ?
#
loop_
_entity_poly.entity_id
_entity_poly.type
_entity_poly.pdbx_seq_one_letter_code
_entity_poly.pdbx_strand_id
1 'polypeptide(L)'
;MVTITNDNLTYEQYTGYIENSEVTILKTNDSEYVFKVPSNVELGEQILNITNLQNFKIKYLITETIINSTPDETLSTYFSSINDYLTTTQGTANYNYTNAFMTNLNDVYANSSEEDKISMAKYYKANKALFDEILTTDFANRTSSSLTDLGLLTKYGFATLACGLTTAAAILDPEPTTKLVCTGIAIIAWNKAANYKTQFAERNLKVLGVIIDGVVGNNNISGRSENQAIEFTTNQEITLSLETNNRAIINSDENDNNGNISEYFSKHNKFNTIIGKLNTVIQFLNDNIFFSNISLLSQYIVNNTNQISNITADQDSFNNLNVSLSNSNLILNNISFENGNIKLTVSIIDESIVTEFVEAELNFSFNDEFNNISGSLPIKVNKTPNPFIGNWQAISFNGQPFSAPYSQSNYNSQCDVYQAFYYINNGTATITEQNINILINRYLNFYIIPSADNDGNLICSSITLTSDSPESNYLNYEDSYIYMMEIMS
;
A
#
# COMPACT_ATOMS: atom_id res chain seq x y z
N MET A 1 -19.50 1.31 39.50
CA MET A 1 -18.51 0.29 39.09
C MET A 1 -17.12 0.84 39.38
N VAL A 2 -16.15 -0.03 39.64
CA VAL A 2 -14.75 0.37 39.81
C VAL A 2 -13.89 -0.41 38.82
N THR A 3 -13.04 0.30 38.09
CA THR A 3 -12.07 -0.27 37.14
C THR A 3 -10.68 -0.27 37.76
N ILE A 4 -9.94 -1.34 37.56
CA ILE A 4 -8.57 -1.55 38.04
C ILE A 4 -7.69 -1.92 36.85
N THR A 5 -6.50 -1.33 36.76
CA THR A 5 -5.48 -1.73 35.78
C THR A 5 -4.33 -2.45 36.50
N ASN A 6 -4.02 -3.69 36.11
CA ASN A 6 -2.90 -4.46 36.62
C ASN A 6 -2.46 -5.56 35.63
N ASP A 7 -1.25 -5.43 35.08
CA ASP A 7 -0.66 -6.37 34.11
C ASP A 7 -0.22 -7.71 34.74
N ASN A 8 -0.08 -7.77 36.07
CA ASN A 8 0.37 -8.98 36.78
C ASN A 8 -0.77 -9.96 37.06
N LEU A 9 -2.02 -9.56 36.83
CA LEU A 9 -3.18 -10.42 36.99
C LEU A 9 -3.44 -11.17 35.67
N THR A 10 -3.57 -12.49 35.75
CA THR A 10 -3.71 -13.35 34.57
C THR A 10 -5.06 -14.06 34.48
N TYR A 11 -5.73 -14.37 35.60
CA TYR A 11 -7.01 -15.05 35.61
C TYR A 11 -8.18 -14.18 35.12
N GLU A 12 -9.16 -14.81 34.47
CA GLU A 12 -10.40 -14.16 33.98
C GLU A 12 -11.30 -13.66 35.12
N GLN A 13 -11.19 -14.26 36.30
CA GLN A 13 -12.01 -13.95 37.46
C GLN A 13 -11.18 -14.10 38.74
N TYR A 14 -11.39 -13.16 39.68
CA TYR A 14 -10.91 -13.24 41.04
C TYR A 14 -12.05 -13.06 42.03
N THR A 15 -11.84 -13.57 43.23
CA THR A 15 -12.69 -13.28 44.40
C THR A 15 -11.92 -12.33 45.32
N GLY A 16 -12.54 -11.21 45.64
CA GLY A 16 -12.04 -10.25 46.63
C GLY A 16 -13.05 -10.02 47.75
N TYR A 17 -12.62 -9.28 48.75
CA TYR A 17 -13.43 -8.89 49.89
C TYR A 17 -13.30 -7.40 50.16
N ILE A 18 -14.44 -6.76 50.34
CA ILE A 18 -14.57 -5.41 50.87
C ILE A 18 -15.19 -5.57 52.25
N GLU A 19 -14.42 -5.28 53.29
CA GLU A 19 -14.74 -5.67 54.66
C GLU A 19 -14.98 -7.21 54.72
N ASN A 20 -16.22 -7.63 54.97
CA ASN A 20 -16.64 -9.03 55.01
C ASN A 20 -17.54 -9.41 53.81
N SER A 21 -17.79 -8.50 52.88
CA SER A 21 -18.62 -8.74 51.70
C SER A 21 -17.75 -9.27 50.56
N GLU A 22 -18.11 -10.44 50.05
CA GLU A 22 -17.47 -11.03 48.88
C GLU A 22 -17.78 -10.21 47.63
N VAL A 23 -16.77 -10.02 46.78
CA VAL A 23 -16.86 -9.30 45.53
C VAL A 23 -16.20 -10.09 44.42
N THR A 24 -16.94 -10.31 43.35
CA THR A 24 -16.39 -10.87 42.11
C THR A 24 -15.70 -9.77 41.30
N ILE A 25 -14.48 -10.05 40.87
CA ILE A 25 -13.67 -9.16 40.03
C ILE A 25 -13.49 -9.87 38.69
N LEU A 26 -13.95 -9.25 37.61
CA LEU A 26 -13.91 -9.83 36.27
C LEU A 26 -12.88 -9.12 35.41
N LYS A 27 -12.11 -9.91 34.66
CA LYS A 27 -11.21 -9.41 33.62
C LYS A 27 -12.04 -8.92 32.43
N THR A 28 -11.75 -7.71 31.98
CA THR A 28 -12.42 -7.06 30.83
C THR A 28 -11.47 -6.88 29.66
N ASN A 29 -10.16 -6.81 29.92
CA ASN A 29 -9.09 -6.80 28.92
C ASN A 29 -7.78 -7.32 29.52
N ASP A 30 -6.68 -7.33 28.77
CA ASP A 30 -5.40 -7.94 29.15
C ASP A 30 -4.92 -7.55 30.56
N SER A 31 -5.14 -6.30 30.94
CA SER A 31 -4.80 -5.78 32.27
C SER A 31 -5.91 -5.01 32.95
N GLU A 32 -7.13 -4.98 32.39
CA GLU A 32 -8.25 -4.28 33.00
C GLU A 32 -9.21 -5.24 33.68
N TYR A 33 -9.64 -4.83 34.88
CA TYR A 33 -10.53 -5.58 35.73
C TYR A 33 -11.64 -4.66 36.24
N VAL A 34 -12.83 -5.23 36.42
CA VAL A 34 -13.97 -4.49 36.92
C VAL A 34 -14.64 -5.24 38.06
N PHE A 35 -15.13 -4.50 39.05
CA PHE A 35 -15.98 -5.04 40.11
C PHE A 35 -17.11 -4.08 40.47
N LYS A 36 -18.20 -4.64 41.01
CA LYS A 36 -19.33 -3.88 41.57
C LYS A 36 -19.15 -3.79 43.08
N VAL A 37 -19.27 -2.58 43.61
CA VAL A 37 -19.28 -2.36 45.07
C VAL A 37 -20.63 -2.87 45.60
N PRO A 38 -20.65 -3.78 46.59
CA PRO A 38 -21.90 -4.25 47.19
C PRO A 38 -22.64 -3.12 47.90
N SER A 39 -23.97 -3.16 47.85
CA SER A 39 -24.84 -2.11 48.42
C SER A 39 -24.85 -2.06 49.95
N ASN A 40 -24.34 -3.11 50.60
CA ASN A 40 -24.34 -3.30 52.06
C ASN A 40 -23.00 -2.96 52.73
N VAL A 41 -22.05 -2.35 52.01
CA VAL A 41 -20.75 -1.93 52.58
C VAL A 41 -20.87 -0.53 53.20
N GLU A 42 -20.14 -0.28 54.29
CA GLU A 42 -20.11 1.04 54.93
C GLU A 42 -19.52 2.14 54.02
N LEU A 43 -20.09 3.34 54.10
CA LEU A 43 -19.56 4.52 53.42
C LEU A 43 -18.22 4.94 54.02
N GLY A 44 -17.37 5.56 53.20
CA GLY A 44 -16.04 6.03 53.62
C GLY A 44 -14.90 5.30 52.92
N GLU A 45 -13.69 5.42 53.49
CA GLU A 45 -12.50 4.77 52.94
C GLU A 45 -12.56 3.27 53.16
N GLN A 46 -12.45 2.52 52.07
CA GLN A 46 -12.52 1.07 52.06
C GLN A 46 -11.33 0.46 51.32
N ILE A 47 -11.06 -0.81 51.62
CA ILE A 47 -9.97 -1.58 51.00
C ILE A 47 -10.54 -2.84 50.38
N LEU A 48 -10.28 -3.03 49.09
CA LEU A 48 -10.47 -4.31 48.42
C LEU A 48 -9.24 -5.17 48.64
N ASN A 49 -9.44 -6.32 49.27
CA ASN A 49 -8.43 -7.37 49.39
C ASN A 49 -8.73 -8.47 48.38
N ILE A 50 -7.80 -8.77 47.48
CA ILE A 50 -7.99 -9.87 46.52
C ILE A 50 -7.40 -11.16 47.11
N THR A 51 -8.20 -12.23 47.09
CA THR A 51 -7.80 -13.54 47.61
C THR A 51 -6.57 -14.05 46.86
N ASN A 52 -5.61 -14.65 47.58
CA ASN A 52 -4.34 -15.17 47.05
C ASN A 52 -3.36 -14.11 46.52
N LEU A 53 -3.65 -12.81 46.66
CA LEU A 53 -2.76 -11.72 46.28
C LEU A 53 -2.45 -10.84 47.50
N GLN A 54 -1.64 -11.37 48.42
CA GLN A 54 -1.44 -10.80 49.75
C GLN A 54 -0.93 -9.35 49.78
N ASN A 55 -0.28 -8.88 48.71
CA ASN A 55 0.26 -7.52 48.62
C ASN A 55 -0.54 -6.58 47.71
N PHE A 56 -1.69 -7.01 47.17
CA PHE A 56 -2.49 -6.19 46.28
C PHE A 56 -3.74 -5.65 47.02
N LYS A 57 -3.63 -4.40 47.48
CA LYS A 57 -4.69 -3.69 48.19
C LYS A 57 -5.06 -2.44 47.43
N ILE A 58 -6.35 -2.29 47.12
CA ILE A 58 -6.86 -1.10 46.44
C ILE A 58 -7.68 -0.31 47.44
N LYS A 59 -7.30 0.94 47.67
CA LYS A 59 -8.03 1.89 48.49
C LYS A 59 -8.99 2.69 47.62
N TYR A 60 -10.23 2.85 48.07
CA TYR A 60 -11.23 3.71 47.42
C TYR A 60 -12.17 4.31 48.45
N LEU A 61 -12.80 5.41 48.06
CA LEU A 61 -13.82 6.09 48.85
C LEU A 61 -15.20 5.65 48.34
N ILE A 62 -16.00 5.02 49.20
CA ILE A 62 -17.41 4.74 48.92
C ILE A 62 -18.24 5.92 49.39
N THR A 63 -19.00 6.51 48.46
CA THR A 63 -19.96 7.57 48.75
C THR A 63 -21.37 7.14 48.37
N GLU A 64 -22.36 7.63 49.09
CA GLU A 64 -23.76 7.43 48.70
C GLU A 64 -24.07 8.16 47.38
N THR A 65 -24.80 7.49 46.49
CA THR A 65 -25.32 8.12 45.28
C THR A 65 -26.67 8.77 45.56
N ILE A 66 -26.68 10.10 45.62
CA ILE A 66 -27.88 10.90 45.86
C ILE A 66 -28.43 11.40 44.52
N ILE A 67 -29.72 11.17 44.28
CA ILE A 67 -30.48 11.81 43.19
C ILE A 67 -31.35 12.91 43.81
N ASN A 68 -31.09 14.17 43.43
CA ASN A 68 -31.81 15.35 43.95
C ASN A 68 -33.04 15.72 43.08
N SER A 69 -33.27 14.95 42.02
CA SER A 69 -34.27 15.14 40.96
C SER A 69 -35.11 13.87 40.82
N THR A 70 -36.18 13.92 40.04
CA THR A 70 -36.98 12.71 39.75
C THR A 70 -36.15 11.67 38.97
N PRO A 71 -36.52 10.38 38.99
CA PRO A 71 -35.89 9.38 38.12
C PRO A 71 -35.92 9.76 36.64
N ASP A 72 -37.05 10.29 36.17
CA ASP A 72 -37.24 10.73 34.78
C ASP A 72 -36.30 11.89 34.41
N GLU A 73 -36.16 12.89 35.28
CA GLU A 73 -35.22 14.00 35.08
C GLU A 73 -33.78 13.50 35.04
N THR A 74 -33.43 12.56 35.93
CA THR A 74 -32.07 12.01 36.04
C THR A 74 -31.68 11.19 34.80
N LEU A 75 -32.61 10.40 34.27
CA LEU A 75 -32.40 9.54 33.10
C LEU A 75 -32.67 10.24 31.76
N SER A 76 -33.23 11.45 31.76
CA SER A 76 -33.48 12.22 30.53
C SER A 76 -32.24 12.36 29.64
N THR A 77 -31.08 12.63 30.24
CA THR A 77 -29.80 12.75 29.51
C THR A 77 -29.36 11.40 28.92
N TYR A 78 -29.58 10.31 29.65
CA TYR A 78 -29.27 8.95 29.21
C TYR A 78 -30.10 8.60 27.97
N PHE A 79 -31.43 8.75 28.04
CA PHE A 79 -32.32 8.45 26.92
C PHE A 79 -32.11 9.37 25.72
N SER A 80 -31.86 10.67 25.95
CA SER A 80 -31.52 11.61 24.87
C SER A 80 -30.26 11.18 24.13
N SER A 81 -29.19 10.83 24.87
CA SER A 81 -27.91 10.43 24.27
C SER A 81 -28.03 9.11 23.49
N ILE A 82 -28.88 8.18 23.95
CA ILE A 82 -29.22 6.97 23.20
C ILE A 82 -29.92 7.34 21.88
N ASN A 83 -30.92 8.22 21.92
CA ASN A 83 -31.64 8.65 20.73
C ASN A 83 -30.73 9.38 19.74
N ASP A 84 -29.81 10.21 20.22
CA ASP A 84 -28.80 10.87 19.40
C ASP A 84 -27.90 9.82 18.70
N TYR A 85 -27.42 8.83 19.45
CA TYR A 85 -26.65 7.73 18.89
C TYR A 85 -27.42 6.95 17.82
N LEU A 86 -28.68 6.58 18.09
CA LEU A 86 -29.53 5.85 17.13
C LEU A 86 -29.75 6.66 15.85
N THR A 87 -29.99 7.98 15.98
CA THR A 87 -30.15 8.88 14.83
C THR A 87 -28.88 8.91 13.97
N THR A 88 -27.70 8.98 14.59
CA THR A 88 -26.42 9.01 13.86
C THR A 88 -26.03 7.68 13.20
N THR A 89 -26.61 6.57 13.64
CA THR A 89 -26.29 5.21 13.16
C THR A 89 -27.38 4.60 12.28
N GLN A 90 -28.39 5.39 11.91
CA GLN A 90 -29.45 4.96 11.02
C GLN A 90 -28.88 4.48 9.68
N GLY A 91 -29.30 3.28 9.24
CA GLY A 91 -28.85 2.65 8.00
C GLY A 91 -27.60 1.78 8.13
N THR A 92 -26.96 1.72 9.31
CA THR A 92 -25.89 0.76 9.59
C THR A 92 -26.44 -0.66 9.75
N ALA A 93 -25.60 -1.69 9.51
CA ALA A 93 -26.02 -3.08 9.51
C ALA A 93 -26.71 -3.52 10.82
N ASN A 94 -26.25 -2.99 11.96
CA ASN A 94 -26.74 -3.36 13.29
C ASN A 94 -27.73 -2.36 13.90
N TYR A 95 -28.15 -1.34 13.14
CA TYR A 95 -29.10 -0.32 13.60
C TYR A 95 -30.40 -0.94 14.10
N ASN A 96 -31.02 -1.82 13.30
CA ASN A 96 -32.33 -2.39 13.63
C ASN A 96 -32.30 -3.17 14.94
N TYR A 97 -31.26 -3.96 15.17
CA TYR A 97 -31.08 -4.69 16.43
C TYR A 97 -30.93 -3.73 17.61
N THR A 98 -30.03 -2.75 17.50
CA THR A 98 -29.76 -1.77 18.55
C THR A 98 -31.02 -0.97 18.87
N ASN A 99 -31.73 -0.48 17.86
CA ASN A 99 -32.97 0.27 18.02
C ASN A 99 -34.05 -0.57 18.70
N ALA A 100 -34.21 -1.84 18.32
CA ALA A 100 -35.18 -2.75 18.94
C ALA A 100 -34.86 -2.96 20.43
N PHE A 101 -33.59 -3.16 20.78
CA PHE A 101 -33.17 -3.26 22.18
C PHE A 101 -33.50 -1.98 22.95
N MET A 102 -33.15 -0.81 22.42
CA MET A 102 -33.39 0.47 23.09
C MET A 102 -34.88 0.79 23.24
N THR A 103 -35.69 0.39 22.26
CA THR A 103 -37.16 0.46 22.35
C THR A 103 -37.66 -0.42 23.50
N ASN A 104 -37.20 -1.67 23.59
CA ASN A 104 -37.57 -2.55 24.70
C ASN A 104 -37.13 -1.99 26.06
N LEU A 105 -35.93 -1.41 26.13
CA LEU A 105 -35.42 -0.77 27.35
C LEU A 105 -36.31 0.41 27.78
N ASN A 106 -36.75 1.25 26.84
CA ASN A 106 -37.70 2.34 27.11
C ASN A 106 -39.06 1.81 27.58
N ASP A 107 -39.56 0.74 26.96
CA ASP A 107 -40.83 0.11 27.33
C ASP A 107 -40.77 -0.50 28.73
N VAL A 108 -39.69 -1.20 29.06
CA VAL A 108 -39.48 -1.74 30.41
C VAL A 108 -39.39 -0.60 31.43
N TYR A 109 -38.64 0.47 31.14
CA TYR A 109 -38.56 1.63 32.02
C TYR A 109 -39.95 2.26 32.27
N ALA A 110 -40.73 2.50 31.20
CA ALA A 110 -42.04 3.11 31.31
C ALA A 110 -43.01 2.29 32.20
N ASN A 111 -42.92 0.97 32.14
CA ASN A 111 -43.75 0.03 32.90
C ASN A 111 -43.16 -0.40 34.25
N SER A 112 -41.95 0.05 34.58
CA SER A 112 -41.28 -0.29 35.85
C SER A 112 -41.93 0.40 37.04
N SER A 113 -41.81 -0.21 38.22
CA SER A 113 -42.24 0.40 39.48
C SER A 113 -41.42 1.66 39.80
N GLU A 114 -41.93 2.52 40.69
CA GLU A 114 -41.17 3.70 41.11
C GLU A 114 -39.84 3.34 41.78
N GLU A 115 -39.81 2.25 42.54
CA GLU A 115 -38.60 1.73 43.19
C GLU A 115 -37.55 1.28 42.16
N ASP A 116 -37.99 0.60 41.10
CA ASP A 116 -37.12 0.20 39.99
C ASP A 116 -36.59 1.41 39.23
N LYS A 117 -37.43 2.41 38.95
CA LYS A 117 -37.01 3.66 38.29
C LYS A 117 -35.96 4.41 39.11
N ILE A 118 -36.16 4.52 40.42
CA ILE A 118 -35.17 5.09 41.36
C ILE A 118 -33.86 4.30 41.30
N SER A 119 -33.93 2.97 41.30
CA SER A 119 -32.76 2.09 41.25
C SER A 119 -31.98 2.26 39.94
N MET A 120 -32.67 2.29 38.80
CA MET A 120 -32.07 2.58 37.49
C MET A 120 -31.42 3.97 37.46
N ALA A 121 -32.09 5.00 37.98
CA ALA A 121 -31.57 6.37 38.02
C ALA A 121 -30.32 6.51 38.91
N LYS A 122 -30.33 5.90 40.10
CA LYS A 122 -29.15 5.83 40.98
C LYS A 122 -27.99 5.10 40.29
N TYR A 123 -28.29 3.98 39.61
CA TYR A 123 -27.27 3.22 38.90
C TYR A 123 -26.64 4.01 37.74
N TYR A 124 -27.44 4.69 36.92
CA TYR A 124 -26.93 5.60 35.89
C TYR A 124 -26.09 6.71 36.52
N LYS A 125 -26.60 7.39 37.56
CA LYS A 125 -25.90 8.50 38.20
C LYS A 125 -24.53 8.09 38.76
N ALA A 126 -24.44 6.91 39.37
CA ALA A 126 -23.20 6.36 39.91
C ALA A 126 -22.16 6.04 38.82
N ASN A 127 -22.58 5.78 37.57
CA ASN A 127 -21.71 5.40 36.45
C ASN A 127 -21.73 6.43 35.30
N LYS A 128 -22.26 7.63 35.54
CA LYS A 128 -22.59 8.61 34.51
C LYS A 128 -21.41 8.93 33.58
N ALA A 129 -20.23 9.16 34.15
CA ALA A 129 -19.04 9.51 33.37
C ALA A 129 -18.67 8.41 32.34
N LEU A 130 -18.69 7.14 32.75
CA LEU A 130 -18.39 6.02 31.87
C LEU A 130 -19.48 5.87 30.79
N PHE A 131 -20.75 5.93 31.18
CA PHE A 131 -21.86 5.72 30.25
C PHE A 131 -21.94 6.85 29.23
N ASP A 132 -21.80 8.09 29.66
CA ASP A 132 -21.80 9.24 28.76
C ASP A 132 -20.61 9.22 27.80
N GLU A 133 -19.41 8.81 28.26
CA GLU A 133 -18.25 8.64 27.37
C GLU A 133 -18.56 7.63 26.27
N ILE A 134 -19.13 6.47 26.62
CA ILE A 134 -19.48 5.43 25.66
C ILE A 134 -20.60 5.88 24.71
N LEU A 135 -21.59 6.64 25.20
CA LEU A 135 -22.68 7.13 24.38
C LEU A 135 -22.21 8.20 23.37
N THR A 136 -21.47 9.19 23.84
CA THR A 136 -21.16 10.41 23.08
C THR A 136 -19.87 10.33 22.23
N THR A 137 -18.93 9.46 22.57
CA THR A 137 -17.62 9.44 21.89
C THR A 137 -17.65 8.49 20.69
N ASP A 138 -17.30 8.97 19.49
CA ASP A 138 -16.98 8.14 18.31
C ASP A 138 -15.53 7.57 18.39
N PHE A 139 -14.94 7.59 19.59
CA PHE A 139 -13.51 7.39 19.87
C PHE A 139 -12.56 8.23 18.98
N ALA A 140 -13.08 9.24 18.28
CA ALA A 140 -12.34 10.07 17.32
C ALA A 140 -11.29 10.97 17.97
N ASN A 141 -11.57 11.51 19.17
CA ASN A 141 -10.66 12.39 19.91
C ASN A 141 -9.45 11.64 20.50
N ARG A 142 -9.43 10.30 20.46
CA ARG A 142 -8.31 9.46 20.92
C ARG A 142 -7.36 9.06 19.80
N THR A 143 -7.60 9.53 18.57
CA THR A 143 -6.80 9.24 17.38
C THR A 143 -6.52 10.54 16.63
N SER A 144 -5.26 10.82 16.27
CA SER A 144 -4.87 12.03 15.54
C SER A 144 -5.37 12.09 14.09
N SER A 145 -6.01 11.02 13.58
CA SER A 145 -6.57 10.96 12.23
C SER A 145 -7.70 9.93 12.17
N SER A 146 -8.95 10.37 12.00
CA SER A 146 -10.15 9.54 12.09
C SER A 146 -10.40 8.61 10.89
N LEU A 147 -9.51 8.57 9.89
CA LEU A 147 -9.73 7.87 8.61
C LEU A 147 -8.59 6.92 8.17
N THR A 148 -7.47 6.86 8.89
CA THR A 148 -6.39 5.90 8.59
C THR A 148 -6.76 4.48 9.03
N ASP A 149 -6.15 3.48 8.42
CA ASP A 149 -6.37 2.06 8.74
C ASP A 149 -6.02 1.76 10.21
N LEU A 150 -4.89 2.28 10.68
CA LEU A 150 -4.48 2.19 12.08
C LEU A 150 -5.47 2.91 13.03
N GLY A 151 -6.03 4.05 12.59
CA GLY A 151 -7.07 4.76 13.31
C GLY A 151 -8.31 3.90 13.53
N LEU A 152 -8.76 3.18 12.49
CA LEU A 152 -9.88 2.24 12.59
C LEU A 152 -9.58 1.05 13.51
N LEU A 153 -8.38 0.45 13.40
CA LEU A 153 -7.95 -0.63 14.28
C LEU A 153 -7.95 -0.20 15.76
N THR A 154 -7.54 1.04 16.01
CA THR A 154 -7.54 1.66 17.34
C THR A 154 -8.97 1.88 17.86
N LYS A 155 -9.84 2.49 17.04
CA LYS A 155 -11.27 2.68 17.38
C LYS A 155 -11.97 1.35 17.66
N TYR A 156 -11.69 0.32 16.88
CA TYR A 156 -12.20 -1.02 17.11
C TYR A 156 -11.75 -1.59 18.46
N GLY A 157 -10.48 -1.39 18.83
CA GLY A 157 -9.95 -1.76 20.14
C GLY A 157 -10.68 -1.08 21.29
N PHE A 158 -10.86 0.24 21.24
CA PHE A 158 -11.56 0.99 22.29
C PHE A 158 -13.04 0.61 22.40
N ALA A 159 -13.73 0.42 21.27
CA ALA A 159 -15.12 0.00 21.29
C ALA A 159 -15.27 -1.42 21.86
N THR A 160 -14.37 -2.34 21.52
CA THR A 160 -14.32 -3.69 22.10
C THR A 160 -14.08 -3.63 23.62
N LEU A 161 -13.18 -2.75 24.08
CA LEU A 161 -12.91 -2.52 25.49
C LEU A 161 -14.15 -2.02 26.25
N ALA A 162 -14.79 -0.97 25.71
CA ALA A 162 -16.01 -0.41 26.26
C ALA A 162 -17.13 -1.46 26.36
N CYS A 163 -17.27 -2.30 25.33
CA CYS A 163 -18.22 -3.41 25.31
C CYS A 163 -17.88 -4.45 26.39
N GLY A 164 -16.60 -4.79 26.58
CA GLY A 164 -16.15 -5.72 27.61
C GLY A 164 -16.43 -5.20 29.03
N LEU A 165 -16.09 -3.93 29.29
CA LEU A 165 -16.31 -3.27 30.59
C LEU A 165 -17.79 -3.25 30.97
N THR A 166 -18.66 -2.86 30.05
CA THR A 166 -20.10 -2.73 30.29
C THR A 166 -20.82 -4.07 30.34
N THR A 167 -20.33 -5.06 29.58
CA THR A 167 -20.78 -6.46 29.67
C THR A 167 -20.45 -7.07 31.02
N ALA A 168 -19.20 -6.91 31.49
CA ALA A 168 -18.79 -7.40 32.81
C ALA A 168 -19.53 -6.68 33.94
N ALA A 169 -19.77 -5.37 33.80
CA ALA A 169 -20.63 -4.63 34.72
C ALA A 169 -22.06 -5.20 34.76
N ALA A 170 -22.64 -5.55 33.61
CA ALA A 170 -23.95 -6.18 33.54
C ALA A 170 -23.93 -7.59 34.15
N ILE A 171 -22.86 -8.39 33.98
CA ILE A 171 -22.73 -9.71 34.62
C ILE A 171 -22.76 -9.58 36.15
N LEU A 172 -22.00 -8.63 36.69
CA LEU A 172 -21.85 -8.40 38.12
C LEU A 172 -23.09 -7.81 38.80
N ASP A 173 -24.05 -7.30 38.03
CA ASP A 173 -25.28 -6.75 38.58
C ASP A 173 -26.31 -7.86 38.84
N PRO A 174 -26.74 -8.13 40.09
CA PRO A 174 -27.79 -9.12 40.34
C PRO A 174 -29.20 -8.62 39.98
N GLU A 175 -29.43 -7.29 39.97
CA GLU A 175 -30.77 -6.72 39.83
C GLU A 175 -31.17 -6.61 38.36
N PRO A 176 -32.29 -7.22 37.91
CA PRO A 176 -32.68 -7.23 36.49
C PRO A 176 -32.79 -5.84 35.87
N THR A 177 -33.37 -4.88 36.60
CA THR A 177 -33.66 -3.53 36.10
C THR A 177 -32.40 -2.68 35.90
N THR A 178 -31.45 -2.72 36.82
CA THR A 178 -30.16 -2.01 36.67
C THR A 178 -29.21 -2.74 35.71
N LYS A 179 -29.27 -4.07 35.67
CA LYS A 179 -28.62 -4.89 34.63
C LYS A 179 -29.09 -4.50 33.24
N LEU A 180 -30.38 -4.24 33.03
CA LEU A 180 -30.94 -3.80 31.75
C LEU A 180 -30.31 -2.47 31.29
N VAL A 181 -30.19 -1.48 32.19
CA VAL A 181 -29.54 -0.19 31.89
C VAL A 181 -28.10 -0.40 31.42
N CYS A 182 -27.31 -1.20 32.16
CA CYS A 182 -25.92 -1.47 31.78
C CYS A 182 -25.81 -2.24 30.45
N THR A 183 -26.75 -3.17 30.23
CA THR A 183 -26.82 -3.95 28.99
C THR A 183 -27.13 -3.05 27.79
N GLY A 184 -27.96 -2.02 27.95
CA GLY A 184 -28.17 -0.99 26.92
C GLY A 184 -26.86 -0.35 26.47
N ILE A 185 -26.04 0.12 27.41
CA ILE A 185 -24.73 0.67 27.07
C ILE A 185 -23.82 -0.37 26.41
N ALA A 186 -23.85 -1.63 26.87
CA ALA A 186 -23.10 -2.72 26.24
C ALA A 186 -23.52 -2.97 24.79
N ILE A 187 -24.82 -2.91 24.47
CA ILE A 187 -25.34 -3.03 23.10
C ILE A 187 -24.87 -1.86 22.21
N ILE A 188 -24.81 -0.65 22.74
CA ILE A 188 -24.28 0.51 21.98
C ILE A 188 -22.78 0.34 21.72
N ALA A 189 -22.00 -0.05 22.73
CA ALA A 189 -20.58 -0.33 22.56
C ALA A 189 -20.33 -1.49 21.59
N TRP A 190 -21.15 -2.55 21.65
CA TRP A 190 -21.14 -3.66 20.71
C TRP A 190 -21.40 -3.19 19.28
N ASN A 191 -22.42 -2.36 19.06
CA ASN A 191 -22.75 -1.84 17.73
C ASN A 191 -21.58 -0.98 17.17
N LYS A 192 -20.98 -0.12 17.99
CA LYS A 192 -19.76 0.62 17.61
C LYS A 192 -18.61 -0.31 17.22
N ALA A 193 -18.32 -1.32 18.05
CA ALA A 193 -17.25 -2.29 17.79
C ALA A 193 -17.50 -3.07 16.50
N ALA A 194 -18.73 -3.53 16.28
CA ALA A 194 -19.12 -4.22 15.06
C ALA A 194 -18.99 -3.34 13.82
N ASN A 195 -19.38 -2.06 13.89
CA ASN A 195 -19.24 -1.13 12.77
C ASN A 195 -17.76 -0.90 12.41
N TYR A 196 -16.88 -0.65 13.39
CA TYR A 196 -15.45 -0.51 13.09
C TYR A 196 -14.81 -1.81 12.62
N LYS A 197 -15.20 -2.96 13.19
CA LYS A 197 -14.76 -4.28 12.72
C LYS A 197 -15.09 -4.46 11.25
N THR A 198 -16.33 -4.19 10.86
CA THR A 198 -16.80 -4.37 9.48
C THR A 198 -16.05 -3.43 8.54
N GLN A 199 -15.96 -2.14 8.88
CA GLN A 199 -15.21 -1.17 8.09
C GLN A 199 -13.75 -1.59 7.90
N PHE A 200 -13.08 -2.05 8.96
CA PHE A 200 -11.68 -2.50 8.88
C PHE A 200 -11.54 -3.79 8.07
N ALA A 201 -12.41 -4.77 8.29
CA ALA A 201 -12.38 -6.06 7.60
C ALA A 201 -12.65 -5.95 6.10
N GLU A 202 -13.37 -4.92 5.66
CA GLU A 202 -13.67 -4.66 4.25
C GLU A 202 -12.57 -3.86 3.52
N ARG A 203 -11.57 -3.35 4.23
CA ARG A 203 -10.45 -2.63 3.60
C ARG A 203 -9.48 -3.59 2.95
N ASN A 204 -8.97 -3.18 1.78
CA ASN A 204 -7.98 -3.91 0.99
C ASN A 204 -6.56 -3.75 1.56
N LEU A 205 -6.38 -4.20 2.81
CA LEU A 205 -5.18 -3.99 3.61
C LEU A 205 -4.02 -4.92 3.25
N LYS A 206 -4.28 -6.14 2.76
CA LYS A 206 -3.22 -7.10 2.46
C LYS A 206 -2.76 -6.95 1.02
N VAL A 207 -1.50 -6.55 0.85
CA VAL A 207 -0.80 -6.52 -0.44
C VAL A 207 -0.15 -7.87 -0.69
N LEU A 208 -0.50 -8.51 -1.81
CA LEU A 208 -0.03 -9.83 -2.21
C LEU A 208 1.11 -9.77 -3.25
N GLY A 209 1.28 -8.64 -3.92
CA GLY A 209 2.30 -8.46 -4.94
C GLY A 209 2.24 -7.07 -5.56
N VAL A 210 3.34 -6.70 -6.20
CA VAL A 210 3.48 -5.48 -6.99
C VAL A 210 3.36 -5.83 -8.48
N ILE A 211 2.69 -4.97 -9.23
CA ILE A 211 2.54 -5.06 -10.68
C ILE A 211 3.16 -3.81 -11.29
N ILE A 212 4.02 -3.99 -12.28
CA ILE A 212 4.61 -2.87 -13.05
C ILE A 212 4.31 -3.11 -14.53
N ASP A 213 3.58 -2.19 -15.15
CA ASP A 213 3.16 -2.25 -16.56
C ASP A 213 2.48 -3.58 -16.93
N GLY A 214 1.62 -4.08 -16.02
CA GLY A 214 0.94 -5.37 -16.17
C GLY A 214 1.81 -6.60 -15.90
N VAL A 215 3.13 -6.44 -15.74
CA VAL A 215 4.04 -7.52 -15.33
C VAL A 215 3.92 -7.76 -13.83
N VAL A 216 3.67 -9.00 -13.46
CA VAL A 216 3.41 -9.40 -12.08
C VAL A 216 4.68 -9.91 -11.42
N GLY A 217 5.01 -9.38 -10.23
CA GLY A 217 6.13 -9.88 -9.44
C GLY A 217 6.00 -11.36 -9.06
N ASN A 218 7.13 -12.05 -8.98
CA ASN A 218 7.20 -13.49 -8.67
C ASN A 218 6.65 -13.90 -7.29
N ASN A 219 6.41 -12.94 -6.40
CA ASN A 219 5.80 -13.15 -5.10
C ASN A 219 4.27 -13.16 -5.14
N ASN A 220 3.66 -12.87 -6.30
CA ASN A 220 2.21 -12.82 -6.41
C ASN A 220 1.61 -14.22 -6.46
N ILE A 221 0.77 -14.51 -5.47
CA ILE A 221 0.10 -15.80 -5.29
C ILE A 221 -1.04 -16.02 -6.32
N SER A 222 -1.51 -14.97 -6.99
CA SER A 222 -2.71 -15.03 -7.85
C SER A 222 -2.51 -15.51 -9.30
N GLY A 223 -1.33 -16.03 -9.64
CA GLY A 223 -1.15 -16.84 -10.85
C GLY A 223 -1.50 -16.13 -12.16
N ARG A 224 -0.66 -15.18 -12.58
CA ARG A 224 -0.51 -14.82 -13.99
C ARG A 224 0.96 -14.54 -14.27
N SER A 225 1.54 -15.36 -15.14
CA SER A 225 2.85 -15.16 -15.74
C SER A 225 2.68 -15.53 -17.21
N GLU A 226 2.37 -14.55 -18.06
CA GLU A 226 2.92 -14.59 -19.41
C GLU A 226 4.32 -13.98 -19.29
N ASN A 227 5.34 -14.70 -19.77
CA ASN A 227 6.78 -14.40 -19.64
C ASN A 227 7.22 -13.10 -20.35
N GLN A 228 6.60 -11.96 -20.03
CA GLN A 228 7.00 -10.66 -20.58
C GLN A 228 7.93 -9.97 -19.57
N ALA A 229 9.19 -9.82 -19.97
CA ALA A 229 10.14 -8.97 -19.27
C ALA A 229 9.84 -7.51 -19.59
N ILE A 230 10.03 -6.62 -18.61
CA ILE A 230 9.95 -5.18 -18.85
C ILE A 230 11.19 -4.77 -19.66
N GLU A 231 10.97 -4.13 -20.80
CA GLU A 231 12.06 -3.71 -21.68
C GLU A 231 12.50 -2.27 -21.38
N PHE A 232 13.80 -2.09 -21.22
CA PHE A 232 14.47 -0.80 -21.07
C PHE A 232 15.43 -0.60 -22.24
N THR A 233 15.68 0.66 -22.59
CA THR A 233 16.83 1.06 -23.40
C THR A 233 17.79 1.81 -22.50
N THR A 234 19.08 1.46 -22.53
CA THR A 234 20.11 2.09 -21.69
C THR A 234 20.05 3.63 -21.78
N ASN A 235 20.13 4.30 -20.63
CA ASN A 235 20.06 5.75 -20.48
C ASN A 235 18.74 6.41 -20.93
N GLN A 236 17.67 5.65 -21.20
CA GLN A 236 16.35 6.21 -21.52
C GLN A 236 15.38 6.06 -20.34
N GLU A 237 14.63 7.13 -20.07
CA GLU A 237 13.54 7.09 -19.10
C GLU A 237 12.33 6.39 -19.72
N ILE A 238 11.76 5.44 -18.97
CA ILE A 238 10.48 4.80 -19.28
C ILE A 238 9.48 5.12 -18.18
N THR A 239 8.21 5.32 -18.56
CA THR A 239 7.09 5.51 -17.64
C THR A 239 6.24 4.25 -17.67
N LEU A 240 6.04 3.63 -16.52
CA LEU A 240 5.36 2.35 -16.36
C LEU A 240 4.22 2.51 -15.35
N SER A 241 3.07 1.87 -15.56
CA SER A 241 2.02 1.86 -14.55
C SER A 241 2.49 1.08 -13.31
N LEU A 242 2.13 1.55 -12.12
CA LEU A 242 2.40 0.87 -10.86
C LEU A 242 1.07 0.52 -10.19
N GLU A 243 0.88 -0.77 -9.93
CA GLU A 243 -0.30 -1.28 -9.22
C GLU A 243 0.12 -2.26 -8.12
N THR A 244 -0.78 -2.48 -7.18
CA THR A 244 -0.65 -3.53 -6.16
C THR A 244 -1.84 -4.48 -6.22
N ASN A 245 -1.58 -5.77 -5.97
CA ASN A 245 -2.65 -6.75 -5.79
C ASN A 245 -3.08 -6.75 -4.33
N ASN A 246 -4.26 -6.23 -4.05
CA ASN A 246 -4.74 -6.12 -2.68
C ASN A 246 -5.97 -6.98 -2.44
N ARG A 247 -6.15 -7.38 -1.19
CA ARG A 247 -7.38 -7.99 -0.70
C ARG A 247 -7.65 -7.59 0.75
N ALA A 248 -8.89 -7.76 1.17
CA ALA A 248 -9.27 -7.76 2.57
C ALA A 248 -8.64 -8.93 3.36
N ILE A 249 -8.57 -8.75 4.68
CA ILE A 249 -8.06 -9.74 5.63
C ILE A 249 -8.92 -11.01 5.56
N ILE A 250 -8.26 -12.18 5.53
CA ILE A 250 -8.90 -13.50 5.55
C ILE A 250 -8.43 -14.30 6.76
N ASN A 251 -9.17 -15.36 7.11
CA ASN A 251 -8.89 -16.17 8.30
C ASN A 251 -7.46 -16.75 8.36
N SER A 252 -6.84 -17.06 7.22
CA SER A 252 -5.46 -17.56 7.20
C SER A 252 -4.40 -16.52 7.59
N ASP A 253 -4.77 -15.23 7.64
CA ASP A 253 -3.88 -14.15 8.07
C ASP A 253 -3.72 -14.07 9.60
N GLU A 254 -4.42 -14.92 10.38
CA GLU A 254 -4.34 -14.90 11.85
C GLU A 254 -2.91 -15.12 12.38
N ASN A 255 -2.10 -15.88 11.64
CA ASN A 255 -0.70 -16.15 11.96
C ASN A 255 0.28 -15.25 11.18
N ASP A 256 -0.18 -14.12 10.64
CA ASP A 256 0.69 -13.14 10.00
C ASP A 256 1.69 -12.57 11.02
N ASN A 257 2.93 -12.33 10.58
CA ASN A 257 4.00 -11.76 11.39
C ASN A 257 3.85 -10.24 11.57
N ASN A 258 2.97 -9.58 10.81
CA ASN A 258 2.67 -8.17 10.98
C ASN A 258 1.83 -7.94 12.25
N GLY A 259 2.39 -7.16 13.19
CA GLY A 259 1.78 -6.93 14.50
C GLY A 259 0.39 -6.30 14.46
N ASN A 260 0.07 -5.45 13.47
CA ASN A 260 -1.24 -4.83 13.35
C ASN A 260 -2.31 -5.83 12.87
N ILE A 261 -1.94 -6.78 11.99
CA ILE A 261 -2.81 -7.88 11.58
C ILE A 261 -3.05 -8.82 12.77
N SER A 262 -2.01 -9.22 13.50
CA SER A 262 -2.16 -10.04 14.70
C SER A 262 -3.02 -9.34 15.77
N GLU A 263 -2.87 -8.02 15.93
CA GLU A 263 -3.67 -7.22 16.84
C GLU A 263 -5.16 -7.21 16.45
N TYR A 264 -5.47 -7.12 15.14
CA TYR A 264 -6.85 -7.24 14.66
C TYR A 264 -7.48 -8.57 15.08
N PHE A 265 -6.81 -9.70 14.85
CA PHE A 265 -7.33 -11.02 15.24
C PHE A 265 -7.49 -11.18 16.75
N SER A 266 -6.53 -10.66 17.53
CA SER A 266 -6.65 -10.62 19.00
C SER A 266 -7.90 -9.86 19.45
N LYS A 267 -8.14 -8.67 18.89
CA LYS A 267 -9.34 -7.86 19.16
C LYS A 267 -10.62 -8.57 18.68
N HIS A 268 -10.57 -9.23 17.52
CA HIS A 268 -11.68 -10.01 16.98
C HIS A 268 -12.10 -11.16 17.89
N ASN A 269 -11.14 -11.95 18.35
CA ASN A 269 -11.38 -13.08 19.24
C ASN A 269 -11.93 -12.61 20.61
N LYS A 270 -11.38 -11.51 21.15
CA LYS A 270 -11.92 -10.85 22.36
C LYS A 270 -13.36 -10.38 22.15
N PHE A 271 -13.65 -9.72 21.03
CA PHE A 271 -14.99 -9.23 20.74
C PHE A 271 -16.02 -10.36 20.66
N ASN A 272 -15.71 -11.48 19.99
CA ASN A 272 -16.58 -12.65 19.94
C ASN A 272 -16.77 -13.33 21.30
N THR A 273 -15.75 -13.31 22.16
CA THR A 273 -15.84 -13.77 23.55
C THR A 273 -16.79 -12.89 24.36
N ILE A 274 -16.70 -11.56 24.20
CA ILE A 274 -17.60 -10.60 24.84
C ILE A 274 -19.04 -10.79 24.36
N ILE A 275 -19.27 -11.06 23.07
CA ILE A 275 -20.61 -11.40 22.54
C ILE A 275 -21.19 -12.61 23.26
N GLY A 276 -20.39 -13.66 23.47
CA GLY A 276 -20.82 -14.85 24.22
C GLY A 276 -21.24 -14.51 25.67
N LYS A 277 -20.42 -13.72 26.37
CA LYS A 277 -20.69 -13.23 27.72
C LYS A 277 -21.96 -12.35 27.77
N LEU A 278 -22.15 -11.47 26.79
CA LEU A 278 -23.32 -10.58 26.68
C LEU A 278 -24.59 -11.36 26.38
N ASN A 279 -24.53 -12.43 25.58
CA ASN A 279 -25.67 -13.32 25.36
C ASN A 279 -26.13 -14.02 26.65
N THR A 280 -25.23 -14.34 27.58
CA THR A 280 -25.60 -14.84 28.92
C THR A 280 -26.39 -13.79 29.72
N VAL A 281 -25.99 -12.52 29.62
CA VAL A 281 -26.72 -11.40 30.26
C VAL A 281 -28.10 -11.22 29.62
N ILE A 282 -28.18 -11.24 28.29
CA ILE A 282 -29.45 -11.13 27.55
C ILE A 282 -30.40 -12.27 27.93
N GLN A 283 -29.90 -13.50 28.02
CA GLN A 283 -30.71 -14.64 28.45
C GLN A 283 -31.26 -14.44 29.87
N PHE A 284 -30.42 -13.99 30.81
CA PHE A 284 -30.88 -13.65 32.16
C PHE A 284 -32.00 -12.61 32.14
N LEU A 285 -31.88 -11.55 31.32
CA LEU A 285 -32.90 -10.51 31.21
C LEU A 285 -34.22 -11.07 30.66
N ASN A 286 -34.17 -11.89 29.61
CA ASN A 286 -35.34 -12.56 29.06
C ASN A 286 -36.03 -13.48 30.07
N ASP A 287 -35.26 -14.10 30.97
CA ASP A 287 -35.80 -14.99 32.01
C ASP A 287 -36.38 -14.24 33.21
N ASN A 288 -35.94 -13.01 33.49
CA ASN A 288 -36.26 -12.27 34.72
C ASN A 288 -37.06 -10.98 34.51
N ILE A 289 -37.17 -10.47 33.29
CA ILE A 289 -37.97 -9.29 32.95
C ILE A 289 -39.15 -9.73 32.09
N PHE A 290 -40.35 -9.59 32.63
CA PHE A 290 -41.58 -9.95 31.94
C PHE A 290 -41.70 -9.16 30.62
N PHE A 291 -41.94 -9.88 29.52
CA PHE A 291 -41.96 -9.37 28.13
C PHE A 291 -40.62 -8.91 27.54
N SER A 292 -39.48 -9.14 28.20
CA SER A 292 -38.19 -9.03 27.54
C SER A 292 -38.05 -10.19 26.54
N ASN A 293 -38.02 -9.87 25.25
CA ASN A 293 -37.79 -10.83 24.17
C ASN A 293 -36.65 -10.34 23.28
N ILE A 294 -35.49 -10.16 23.90
CA ILE A 294 -34.30 -9.64 23.25
C ILE A 294 -33.60 -10.79 22.51
N SER A 295 -33.43 -10.64 21.21
CA SER A 295 -32.70 -11.63 20.39
C SER A 295 -31.23 -11.73 20.83
N LEU A 296 -30.67 -12.95 20.79
CA LEU A 296 -29.24 -13.15 21.00
C LEU A 296 -28.43 -12.60 19.82
N LEU A 297 -27.22 -12.15 20.12
CA LEU A 297 -26.24 -11.65 19.17
C LEU A 297 -25.53 -12.80 18.47
N SER A 298 -25.33 -12.68 17.16
CA SER A 298 -24.45 -13.58 16.40
C SER A 298 -22.99 -13.17 16.56
N GLN A 299 -22.11 -14.17 16.61
CA GLN A 299 -20.66 -13.95 16.51
C GLN A 299 -20.29 -13.59 15.07
N TYR A 300 -19.20 -12.83 14.94
CA TYR A 300 -18.66 -12.46 13.64
C TYR A 300 -17.64 -13.49 13.18
N ILE A 301 -17.70 -13.87 11.92
CA ILE A 301 -16.67 -14.68 11.26
C ILE A 301 -15.77 -13.78 10.40
N VAL A 302 -14.50 -14.16 10.28
CA VAL A 302 -13.59 -13.63 9.25
C VAL A 302 -13.72 -14.54 8.03
N ASN A 303 -13.83 -13.96 6.84
CA ASN A 303 -13.99 -14.75 5.62
C ASN A 303 -12.73 -15.60 5.36
N ASN A 304 -12.91 -16.80 4.82
CA ASN A 304 -11.78 -17.65 4.42
C ASN A 304 -11.15 -17.19 3.10
N THR A 305 -11.91 -16.46 2.29
CA THR A 305 -11.48 -15.93 1.00
C THR A 305 -12.01 -14.52 0.83
N ASN A 306 -11.28 -13.70 0.07
CA ASN A 306 -11.73 -12.39 -0.38
C ASN A 306 -11.29 -12.20 -1.83
N GLN A 307 -12.03 -11.38 -2.57
CA GLN A 307 -11.66 -11.03 -3.94
C GLN A 307 -10.35 -10.24 -3.94
N ILE A 308 -9.47 -10.56 -4.88
CA ILE A 308 -8.25 -9.81 -5.13
C ILE A 308 -8.57 -8.72 -6.17
N SER A 309 -8.10 -7.51 -5.93
CA SER A 309 -8.24 -6.38 -6.83
C SER A 309 -6.90 -5.70 -7.08
N ASN A 310 -6.66 -5.31 -8.32
CA ASN A 310 -5.56 -4.42 -8.65
C ASN A 310 -5.93 -2.99 -8.23
N ILE A 311 -5.04 -2.33 -7.50
CA ILE A 311 -5.19 -0.95 -7.08
C ILE A 311 -4.02 -0.17 -7.69
N THR A 312 -4.33 0.89 -8.44
CA THR A 312 -3.30 1.83 -8.91
C THR A 312 -2.60 2.45 -7.71
N ALA A 313 -1.27 2.37 -7.69
CA ALA A 313 -0.49 2.90 -6.59
C ALA A 313 -0.68 4.41 -6.48
N ASP A 314 -0.62 4.91 -5.25
CA ASP A 314 -0.55 6.32 -4.92
C ASP A 314 0.86 6.68 -4.41
N GLN A 315 1.04 7.93 -3.97
CA GLN A 315 2.33 8.42 -3.49
C GLN A 315 2.80 7.64 -2.26
N ASP A 316 1.90 7.27 -1.34
CA ASP A 316 2.24 6.54 -0.13
C ASP A 316 2.67 5.11 -0.45
N SER A 317 1.97 4.45 -1.38
CA SER A 317 2.35 3.14 -1.91
C SER A 317 3.74 3.17 -2.53
N PHE A 318 4.06 4.20 -3.32
CA PHE A 318 5.39 4.37 -3.90
C PHE A 318 6.47 4.65 -2.83
N ASN A 319 6.18 5.47 -1.82
CA ASN A 319 7.11 5.74 -0.73
C ASN A 319 7.45 4.49 0.10
N ASN A 320 6.54 3.51 0.13
CA ASN A 320 6.72 2.21 0.78
C ASN A 320 7.42 1.17 -0.11
N LEU A 321 7.68 1.50 -1.38
CA LEU A 321 8.33 0.63 -2.36
C LEU A 321 9.82 0.98 -2.47
N ASN A 322 10.69 0.00 -2.24
CA ASN A 322 12.10 0.08 -2.60
C ASN A 322 12.38 -0.85 -3.78
N VAL A 323 13.23 -0.39 -4.70
CA VAL A 323 13.55 -1.08 -5.95
C VAL A 323 15.07 -1.19 -6.11
N SER A 324 15.56 -2.32 -6.62
CA SER A 324 16.96 -2.55 -6.92
C SER A 324 17.12 -3.51 -8.11
N LEU A 325 18.34 -3.65 -8.62
CA LEU A 325 18.66 -4.50 -9.77
C LEU A 325 19.49 -5.71 -9.34
N SER A 326 19.22 -6.88 -9.92
CA SER A 326 19.96 -8.11 -9.60
C SER A 326 21.33 -8.23 -10.29
N ASN A 327 21.59 -7.43 -11.33
CA ASN A 327 22.79 -7.54 -12.17
C ASN A 327 23.77 -6.39 -11.88
N SER A 328 25.04 -6.72 -11.63
CA SER A 328 26.09 -5.76 -11.30
C SER A 328 26.58 -4.90 -12.47
N ASN A 329 26.26 -5.25 -13.72
CA ASN A 329 26.54 -4.43 -14.90
C ASN A 329 25.39 -3.45 -15.22
N LEU A 330 24.38 -3.36 -14.37
CA LEU A 330 23.27 -2.43 -14.50
C LEU A 330 23.26 -1.45 -13.33
N ILE A 331 22.80 -0.22 -13.60
CA ILE A 331 22.58 0.81 -12.59
C ILE A 331 21.21 1.45 -12.79
N LEU A 332 20.48 1.66 -11.69
CA LEU A 332 19.23 2.42 -11.66
C LEU A 332 19.58 3.88 -11.39
N ASN A 333 19.56 4.72 -12.43
CA ASN A 333 19.97 6.12 -12.34
C ASN A 333 18.89 7.03 -11.77
N ASN A 334 17.64 6.76 -12.13
CA ASN A 334 16.51 7.57 -11.71
C ASN A 334 15.31 6.67 -11.38
N ILE A 335 14.60 7.07 -10.33
CA ILE A 335 13.33 6.52 -9.90
C ILE A 335 12.46 7.67 -9.40
N SER A 336 11.30 7.87 -10.01
CA SER A 336 10.33 8.87 -9.57
C SER A 336 8.91 8.37 -9.80
N PHE A 337 7.94 9.06 -9.22
CA PHE A 337 6.54 8.66 -9.29
C PHE A 337 5.65 9.85 -9.60
N GLU A 338 4.69 9.64 -10.49
CA GLU A 338 3.69 10.64 -10.87
C GLU A 338 2.40 9.97 -11.36
N ASN A 339 1.27 10.33 -10.73
CA ASN A 339 -0.07 9.96 -11.16
C ASN A 339 -0.28 8.45 -11.41
N GLY A 340 0.18 7.60 -10.48
CA GLY A 340 0.04 6.14 -10.60
C GLY A 340 1.10 5.46 -11.48
N ASN A 341 2.08 6.21 -11.99
CA ASN A 341 3.15 5.68 -12.80
C ASN A 341 4.50 5.85 -12.12
N ILE A 342 5.34 4.82 -12.25
CA ILE A 342 6.75 4.85 -11.88
C ILE A 342 7.58 5.18 -13.11
N LYS A 343 8.50 6.14 -12.98
CA LYS A 343 9.47 6.50 -14.01
C LYS A 343 10.82 5.96 -13.62
N LEU A 344 11.44 5.20 -14.51
CA LEU A 344 12.70 4.50 -14.27
C LEU A 344 13.68 4.80 -15.38
N THR A 345 14.94 5.00 -15.02
CA THR A 345 16.06 5.06 -15.98
C THR A 345 17.11 4.04 -15.57
N VAL A 346 17.34 3.04 -16.42
CA VAL A 346 18.34 2.00 -16.21
C VAL A 346 19.45 2.15 -17.24
N SER A 347 20.69 1.95 -16.82
CA SER A 347 21.85 1.98 -17.73
C SER A 347 22.72 0.75 -17.58
N ILE A 348 23.32 0.37 -18.70
CA ILE A 348 24.41 -0.60 -18.74
C ILE A 348 25.71 0.14 -18.38
N ILE A 349 26.47 -0.39 -17.41
CA ILE A 349 27.71 0.24 -16.93
C ILE A 349 28.82 0.07 -17.97
N ASP A 350 29.03 -1.16 -18.45
CA ASP A 350 29.96 -1.48 -19.53
C ASP A 350 29.20 -2.08 -20.72
N GLU A 351 28.97 -1.27 -21.75
CA GLU A 351 28.31 -1.70 -22.99
C GLU A 351 29.22 -2.54 -23.90
N SER A 352 30.54 -2.57 -23.67
CA SER A 352 31.48 -3.31 -24.54
C SER A 352 31.39 -4.82 -24.38
N ILE A 353 30.89 -5.27 -23.22
CA ILE A 353 30.69 -6.69 -22.89
C ILE A 353 29.26 -7.18 -23.19
N VAL A 354 28.41 -6.31 -23.73
CA VAL A 354 27.00 -6.61 -24.05
C VAL A 354 26.81 -6.66 -25.56
N THR A 355 26.26 -7.77 -26.07
CA THR A 355 25.99 -7.92 -27.51
C THR A 355 24.77 -7.13 -27.97
N GLU A 356 23.63 -7.34 -27.32
CA GLU A 356 22.35 -6.70 -27.68
C GLU A 356 21.62 -6.20 -26.42
N PHE A 357 21.55 -7.03 -25.39
CA PHE A 357 20.86 -6.71 -24.14
C PHE A 357 21.44 -7.45 -22.93
N VAL A 358 21.07 -6.98 -21.74
CA VAL A 358 21.32 -7.64 -20.46
C VAL A 358 19.98 -8.07 -19.86
N GLU A 359 19.83 -9.36 -19.57
CA GLU A 359 18.73 -9.87 -18.74
C GLU A 359 19.07 -9.72 -17.27
N ALA A 360 18.08 -9.26 -16.50
CA ALA A 360 18.21 -9.08 -15.06
C ALA A 360 16.85 -9.16 -14.39
N GLU A 361 16.84 -8.96 -13.07
CA GLU A 361 15.62 -8.80 -12.30
C GLU A 361 15.57 -7.42 -11.64
N LEU A 362 14.39 -6.80 -11.69
CA LEU A 362 14.02 -5.65 -10.88
C LEU A 362 13.49 -6.18 -9.55
N ASN A 363 14.36 -6.24 -8.55
CA ASN A 363 14.00 -6.63 -7.19
C ASN A 363 13.21 -5.51 -6.53
N PHE A 364 12.19 -5.87 -5.77
CA PHE A 364 11.44 -4.92 -4.97
C PHE A 364 11.19 -5.43 -3.55
N SER A 365 11.05 -4.48 -2.63
CA SER A 365 10.46 -4.69 -1.31
C SER A 365 9.41 -3.64 -1.05
N PHE A 366 8.24 -4.05 -0.62
CA PHE A 366 7.13 -3.18 -0.24
C PHE A 366 6.86 -3.36 1.26
N ASN A 367 6.95 -2.27 2.01
CA ASN A 367 6.80 -2.28 3.47
C ASN A 367 5.93 -1.11 3.92
N ASP A 368 4.73 -1.42 4.41
CA ASP A 368 3.79 -0.45 4.98
C ASP A 368 3.36 -0.89 6.41
N GLU A 369 2.31 -0.27 6.95
CA GLU A 369 1.80 -0.60 8.29
C GLU A 369 1.27 -2.05 8.43
N PHE A 370 0.86 -2.71 7.34
CA PHE A 370 0.17 -4.02 7.34
C PHE A 370 0.88 -5.11 6.51
N ASN A 371 1.92 -4.74 5.77
CA ASN A 371 2.54 -5.57 4.75
C ASN A 371 4.06 -5.43 4.81
N ASN A 372 4.72 -6.56 4.63
CA ASN A 372 6.14 -6.63 4.37
C ASN A 372 6.35 -7.75 3.35
N ILE A 373 6.44 -7.39 2.08
CA ILE A 373 6.60 -8.32 0.98
C ILE A 373 7.80 -7.95 0.13
N SER A 374 8.44 -8.94 -0.46
CA SER A 374 9.51 -8.75 -1.43
C SER A 374 9.32 -9.68 -2.60
N GLY A 375 9.84 -9.30 -3.75
CA GLY A 375 9.80 -10.10 -4.96
C GLY A 375 10.70 -9.52 -6.03
N SER A 376 10.57 -10.02 -7.24
CA SER A 376 11.28 -9.51 -8.39
C SER A 376 10.46 -9.64 -9.66
N LEU A 377 10.76 -8.78 -10.64
CA LEU A 377 10.19 -8.80 -11.99
C LEU A 377 11.33 -8.99 -13.01
N PRO A 378 11.14 -9.82 -14.06
CA PRO A 378 12.13 -9.95 -15.12
C PRO A 378 12.23 -8.66 -15.93
N ILE A 379 13.45 -8.23 -16.23
CA ILE A 379 13.72 -7.07 -17.08
C ILE A 379 14.77 -7.38 -18.15
N LYS A 380 14.73 -6.62 -19.23
CA LYS A 380 15.69 -6.66 -20.33
C LYS A 380 16.16 -5.25 -20.63
N VAL A 381 17.46 -4.99 -20.51
CA VAL A 381 18.05 -3.67 -20.81
C VAL A 381 18.81 -3.76 -22.12
N ASN A 382 18.27 -3.14 -23.16
CA ASN A 382 18.85 -3.10 -24.48
C ASN A 382 19.94 -2.03 -24.56
N LYS A 383 21.01 -2.31 -25.30
CA LYS A 383 22.02 -1.32 -25.68
C LYS A 383 21.36 -0.23 -26.53
N THR A 384 21.81 1.02 -26.46
CA THR A 384 21.33 2.05 -27.38
C THR A 384 21.78 1.64 -28.79
N PRO A 385 20.86 1.53 -29.77
CA PRO A 385 21.27 1.26 -31.14
C PRO A 385 22.24 2.35 -31.58
N ASN A 386 23.45 1.98 -31.97
CA ASN A 386 24.38 2.93 -32.55
C ASN A 386 23.75 3.42 -33.87
N PRO A 387 23.37 4.70 -33.98
CA PRO A 387 22.62 5.21 -35.13
C PRO A 387 23.45 5.17 -36.41
N PHE A 388 24.76 4.92 -36.31
CA PHE A 388 25.66 4.79 -37.44
C PHE A 388 25.78 3.36 -37.96
N ILE A 389 25.30 2.33 -37.25
CA ILE A 389 25.39 0.95 -37.76
C ILE A 389 24.41 0.76 -38.92
N GLY A 390 24.91 0.30 -40.06
CA GLY A 390 24.09 0.08 -41.23
C GLY A 390 24.86 0.24 -42.53
N ASN A 391 24.08 0.22 -43.62
CA ASN A 391 24.57 0.50 -44.95
C ASN A 391 24.16 1.92 -45.33
N TRP A 392 25.17 2.71 -45.65
CA TRP A 392 25.06 4.13 -45.96
C TRP A 392 25.37 4.35 -47.41
N GLN A 393 24.55 5.16 -48.07
CA GLN A 393 24.86 5.69 -49.37
C GLN A 393 25.32 7.14 -49.19
N ALA A 394 26.53 7.42 -49.64
CA ALA A 394 27.01 8.78 -49.66
C ALA A 394 26.13 9.63 -50.61
N ILE A 395 26.09 10.93 -50.37
CA ILE A 395 25.35 11.89 -51.21
C ILE A 395 26.28 12.89 -51.90
N SER A 396 27.45 13.12 -51.32
CA SER A 396 28.49 14.01 -51.81
C SER A 396 29.87 13.50 -51.38
N PHE A 397 30.92 14.00 -52.02
CA PHE A 397 32.31 13.77 -51.64
C PHE A 397 33.04 15.11 -51.65
N ASN A 398 33.73 15.46 -50.55
CA ASN A 398 34.17 16.82 -50.18
C ASN A 398 33.21 17.94 -50.65
N GLY A 399 31.91 17.81 -50.34
CA GLY A 399 30.90 18.84 -50.61
C GLY A 399 30.50 19.01 -52.08
N GLN A 400 30.94 18.11 -52.97
CA GLN A 400 30.51 18.06 -54.36
C GLN A 400 29.62 16.84 -54.61
N PRO A 401 28.52 16.96 -55.38
CA PRO A 401 27.69 15.81 -55.73
C PRO A 401 28.46 14.83 -56.63
N PHE A 402 28.10 13.55 -56.60
CA PHE A 402 28.76 12.49 -57.39
C PHE A 402 28.73 12.67 -58.91
N SER A 403 27.97 13.64 -59.42
CA SER A 403 27.98 14.03 -60.83
C SER A 403 29.07 15.05 -61.19
N ALA A 404 29.85 15.57 -60.23
CA ALA A 404 30.90 16.56 -60.46
C ALA A 404 32.29 15.91 -60.61
N PRO A 405 33.15 16.41 -61.53
CA PRO A 405 34.53 15.96 -61.63
C PRO A 405 35.28 16.36 -60.35
N TYR A 406 35.86 15.37 -59.68
CA TYR A 406 36.22 15.53 -58.27
C TYR A 406 37.73 15.59 -57.99
N SER A 407 38.60 15.15 -58.89
CA SER A 407 40.04 15.21 -58.63
C SER A 407 40.82 15.52 -59.89
N GLN A 408 41.70 16.50 -59.75
CA GLN A 408 42.67 16.96 -60.72
C GLN A 408 44.06 16.51 -60.21
N SER A 409 44.64 15.47 -60.83
CA SER A 409 46.03 15.08 -60.51
C SER A 409 46.97 15.53 -61.62
N ASN A 410 48.18 15.95 -61.22
CA ASN A 410 49.28 16.35 -62.09
C ASN A 410 48.94 17.50 -63.05
N TYR A 411 48.96 18.72 -62.52
CA TYR A 411 48.88 19.94 -63.34
C TYR A 411 50.15 20.08 -64.19
N ASN A 412 50.01 20.07 -65.51
CA ASN A 412 51.08 20.40 -66.42
C ASN A 412 51.09 21.92 -66.67
N SER A 413 52.01 22.62 -66.01
CA SER A 413 52.11 24.08 -66.11
C SER A 413 52.55 24.60 -67.49
N GLN A 414 53.18 23.77 -68.33
CA GLN A 414 53.56 24.17 -69.69
C GLN A 414 52.37 24.23 -70.64
N CYS A 415 51.34 23.41 -70.40
CA CYS A 415 50.14 23.37 -71.23
C CYS A 415 48.88 23.87 -70.51
N ASP A 416 48.98 24.32 -69.26
CA ASP A 416 47.85 24.78 -68.43
C ASP A 416 46.68 23.78 -68.40
N VAL A 417 47.01 22.49 -68.22
CA VAL A 417 46.03 21.39 -68.19
C VAL A 417 46.34 20.37 -67.10
N TYR A 418 45.29 19.79 -66.52
CA TYR A 418 45.41 18.68 -65.58
C TYR A 418 45.43 17.34 -66.31
N GLN A 419 46.38 16.46 -65.95
CA GLN A 419 46.60 15.23 -66.68
C GLN A 419 45.50 14.19 -66.49
N ALA A 420 44.77 14.20 -65.38
CA ALA A 420 43.68 13.26 -65.17
C ALA A 420 42.50 13.89 -64.42
N PHE A 421 41.30 13.46 -64.83
CA PHE A 421 40.04 13.76 -64.16
C PHE A 421 39.37 12.46 -63.70
N TYR A 422 39.00 12.43 -62.44
CA TYR A 422 38.23 11.34 -61.85
C TYR A 422 36.80 11.79 -61.55
N TYR A 423 35.84 10.93 -61.88
CA TYR A 423 34.48 11.03 -61.40
C TYR A 423 34.25 9.96 -60.35
N ILE A 424 33.48 10.32 -59.33
CA ILE A 424 33.07 9.36 -58.31
C ILE A 424 31.60 9.09 -58.56
N ASN A 425 31.27 7.90 -59.02
CA ASN A 425 29.89 7.58 -59.41
C ASN A 425 29.00 7.35 -58.19
N ASN A 426 29.55 6.68 -57.17
CA ASN A 426 28.89 6.50 -55.88
C ASN A 426 29.94 6.17 -54.80
N GLY A 427 29.50 6.34 -53.55
CA GLY A 427 30.18 5.82 -52.37
C GLY A 427 29.18 5.11 -51.48
N THR A 428 29.57 3.97 -50.93
CA THR A 428 28.80 3.26 -49.90
C THR A 428 29.68 3.03 -48.69
N ALA A 429 29.12 3.16 -47.49
CA ALA A 429 29.80 2.76 -46.26
C ALA A 429 28.97 1.68 -45.54
N THR A 430 29.60 0.59 -45.15
CA THR A 430 29.02 -0.39 -44.22
C THR A 430 29.70 -0.19 -42.89
N ILE A 431 28.95 0.31 -41.92
CA ILE A 431 29.43 0.54 -40.57
C ILE A 431 28.88 -0.58 -39.69
N THR A 432 29.79 -1.25 -39.00
CA THR A 432 29.52 -2.26 -37.97
C THR A 432 30.09 -1.79 -36.65
N GLU A 433 29.81 -2.49 -35.55
CA GLU A 433 30.42 -2.20 -34.24
C GLU A 433 31.95 -2.23 -34.27
N GLN A 434 32.56 -3.03 -35.16
CA GLN A 434 34.00 -3.27 -35.16
C GLN A 434 34.75 -2.56 -36.29
N ASN A 435 34.07 -2.30 -37.41
CA ASN A 435 34.70 -1.87 -38.66
C ASN A 435 33.82 -0.86 -39.41
N ILE A 436 34.48 0.08 -40.06
CA ILE A 436 33.89 0.95 -41.08
C ILE A 436 34.51 0.55 -42.43
N ASN A 437 33.69 -0.03 -43.30
CA ASN A 437 34.10 -0.39 -44.66
C ASN A 437 33.55 0.64 -45.64
N ILE A 438 34.42 1.37 -46.31
CA ILE A 438 34.04 2.38 -47.31
C ILE A 438 34.41 1.87 -48.69
N LEU A 439 33.43 1.80 -49.59
CA LEU A 439 33.63 1.50 -51.00
C LEU A 439 33.34 2.76 -51.81
N ILE A 440 34.31 3.21 -52.60
CA ILE A 440 34.16 4.34 -53.51
C ILE A 440 34.37 3.85 -54.93
N ASN A 441 33.33 3.91 -55.76
CA ASN A 441 33.46 3.57 -57.17
C ASN A 441 33.87 4.81 -57.96
N ARG A 442 35.11 4.80 -58.44
CA ARG A 442 35.71 5.88 -59.25
C ARG A 442 35.87 5.42 -60.68
N TYR A 443 35.68 6.35 -61.61
CA TYR A 443 35.97 6.13 -63.02
C TYR A 443 36.99 7.19 -63.45
N LEU A 444 38.14 6.73 -63.94
CA LEU A 444 39.11 7.57 -64.62
C LEU A 444 38.52 7.90 -65.99
N ASN A 445 38.21 9.17 -66.24
CA ASN A 445 37.53 9.52 -67.49
C ASN A 445 38.54 9.78 -68.61
N PHE A 446 39.67 10.44 -68.32
CA PHE A 446 40.69 10.74 -69.34
C PHE A 446 42.09 10.87 -68.73
N TYR A 447 43.10 10.41 -69.47
CA TYR A 447 44.50 10.82 -69.28
C TYR A 447 44.93 11.70 -70.45
N ILE A 448 45.58 12.83 -70.17
CA ILE A 448 46.19 13.67 -71.19
C ILE A 448 47.60 13.15 -71.47
N ILE A 449 47.79 12.59 -72.66
CA ILE A 449 49.13 12.30 -73.18
C ILE A 449 49.50 13.48 -74.07
N PRO A 450 50.40 14.36 -73.63
CA PRO A 450 50.83 15.45 -74.47
C PRO A 450 51.80 14.91 -75.53
N SER A 451 51.62 15.36 -76.77
CA SER A 451 52.54 15.03 -77.87
C SER A 451 53.75 15.97 -77.80
N ALA A 452 54.94 15.46 -78.10
CA ALA A 452 56.14 16.26 -78.23
C ALA A 452 56.51 16.42 -79.70
N ASP A 453 57.08 17.57 -80.08
CA ASP A 453 57.72 17.73 -81.38
C ASP A 453 59.02 16.90 -81.46
N ASN A 454 59.64 16.88 -82.64
CA ASN A 454 60.89 16.14 -82.86
C ASN A 454 62.06 16.62 -81.99
N ASP A 455 61.92 17.78 -81.34
CA ASP A 455 62.92 18.38 -80.44
C ASP A 455 62.57 18.16 -78.95
N GLY A 456 61.48 17.44 -78.66
CA GLY A 456 61.04 17.12 -77.30
C GLY A 456 60.19 18.20 -76.63
N ASN A 457 59.80 19.27 -77.34
CA ASN A 457 58.92 20.30 -76.78
C ASN A 457 57.47 19.84 -76.83
N LEU A 458 56.75 20.05 -75.74
CA LEU A 458 55.33 19.69 -75.64
C LEU A 458 54.47 20.57 -76.57
N ILE A 459 53.75 19.92 -77.48
CA ILE A 459 52.78 20.55 -78.39
C ILE A 459 51.42 20.57 -77.69
N CYS A 460 51.11 21.68 -77.02
CA CYS A 460 49.86 21.80 -76.26
C CYS A 460 48.59 21.86 -77.16
N SER A 461 48.74 22.08 -78.47
CA SER A 461 47.62 22.09 -79.43
C SER A 461 47.14 20.70 -79.89
N SER A 462 47.83 19.62 -79.50
CA SER A 462 47.51 18.23 -79.91
C SER A 462 47.39 17.29 -78.71
N ILE A 463 46.64 17.73 -77.70
CA ILE A 463 46.24 16.89 -76.57
C ILE A 463 45.24 15.86 -77.07
N THR A 464 45.58 14.57 -76.94
CA THR A 464 44.66 13.47 -77.22
C THR A 464 44.02 13.05 -75.90
N LEU A 465 42.69 13.06 -75.85
CA LEU A 465 41.92 12.51 -74.73
C LEU A 465 41.70 11.03 -75.00
N THR A 466 42.32 10.16 -74.20
CA THR A 466 42.03 8.73 -74.19
C THR A 466 41.14 8.41 -72.99
N SER A 467 39.94 7.90 -73.24
CA SER A 467 39.09 7.36 -72.18
C SER A 467 39.48 5.91 -71.89
N ASP A 468 39.88 5.61 -70.67
CA ASP A 468 40.03 4.23 -70.22
C ASP A 468 38.67 3.63 -69.84
N SER A 469 38.56 2.31 -70.00
CA SER A 469 37.36 1.57 -69.58
C SER A 469 37.25 1.56 -68.04
N PRO A 470 36.05 1.31 -67.48
CA PRO A 470 35.83 1.17 -66.04
C PRO A 470 36.81 0.24 -65.32
N GLU A 471 37.84 0.76 -64.67
CA GLU A 471 38.59 -0.01 -63.68
C GLU A 471 37.91 0.12 -62.32
N SER A 472 37.26 -0.96 -61.88
CA SER A 472 36.82 -1.10 -60.48
C SER A 472 38.04 -1.38 -59.61
N ASN A 473 38.75 -0.34 -59.21
CA ASN A 473 39.89 -0.47 -58.30
C ASN A 473 39.40 -0.60 -56.84
N TYR A 474 39.53 -1.81 -56.29
CA TYR A 474 39.44 -2.04 -54.84
C TYR A 474 40.66 -1.41 -54.18
N LEU A 475 40.52 -0.20 -53.68
CA LEU A 475 41.55 0.46 -52.90
C LEU A 475 41.43 0.03 -51.43
N ASN A 476 42.23 -0.94 -51.01
CA ASN A 476 42.56 -1.11 -49.59
C ASN A 476 43.65 -0.08 -49.25
N TYR A 477 43.25 1.11 -48.78
CA TYR A 477 44.19 2.14 -48.33
C TYR A 477 44.49 1.98 -46.83
N GLU A 478 45.77 1.78 -46.48
CA GLU A 478 46.29 1.95 -45.12
C GLU A 478 46.84 3.37 -44.84
N ASP A 479 46.83 4.29 -45.81
CA ASP A 479 47.33 5.67 -45.60
C ASP A 479 46.22 6.70 -45.35
N SER A 480 46.41 7.46 -44.27
CA SER A 480 45.45 8.34 -43.63
C SER A 480 45.28 9.68 -44.35
N TYR A 481 44.27 9.78 -45.23
CA TYR A 481 43.63 11.07 -45.53
C TYR A 481 42.17 10.98 -45.11
N ILE A 482 41.77 11.80 -44.13
CA ILE A 482 40.38 11.92 -43.70
C ILE A 482 39.63 12.69 -44.79
N TYR A 483 39.01 11.97 -45.72
CA TYR A 483 38.06 12.58 -46.65
C TYR A 483 36.71 12.71 -45.94
N MET A 484 36.11 13.90 -45.98
CA MET A 484 34.78 14.11 -45.41
C MET A 484 33.73 13.59 -46.40
N MET A 485 33.11 12.48 -46.04
CA MET A 485 31.95 11.93 -46.74
C MET A 485 30.70 12.44 -46.02
N GLU A 486 29.82 13.11 -46.76
CA GLU A 486 28.52 13.52 -46.23
C GLU A 486 27.53 12.37 -46.44
N ILE A 487 26.88 11.98 -45.36
CA ILE A 487 25.96 10.85 -45.31
C ILE A 487 24.65 11.35 -44.70
N MET A 488 23.51 11.05 -45.34
CA MET A 488 22.17 11.39 -44.82
C MET A 488 21.56 10.18 -44.10
N SER A 489 20.94 10.44 -42.93
CA SER A 489 20.16 9.50 -42.09
C SER A 489 18.87 9.03 -42.75
#